data_AF-A0A929DKA5-F1
#
_entry.id   AF-A0A929DKA5-F1
#
_cell.length_a   1.000
_cell.length_b   1.000
_cell.length_c   1.000
_cell.angle_alpha   90.00
_cell.angle_beta   90.00
_cell.angle_gamma   90.00
#
_symmetry.space_group_name_H-M   'P 1'
#
loop_
_entity.id
_entity.type
_entity.pdbx_description
1 polymer ?
#
loop_
_entity_poly.entity_id
_entity_poly.type
_entity_poly.pdbx_seq_one_letter_code
_entity_poly.pdbx_strand_id
1 'polypeptide(L)'
;MADIVGIRFKRTGKVYYFDPTGIELEVNDRVVVRTTRGPELGYVVIAPKQVVDSELGEQLKPIIRKAEPDDIKQEQELEQKSIEALAECSKQVERLHLPMKLLSAEYNLDGSRLTFFFSAAERIDFRELVRELTNYLKVRVELRQVGPRDETKLVGGFGRCGRPLCCGSFLTEFAPVSIRMAKEQNLPLNPMKISGVCGRLMCCLGYECELYHAMRDELPKKGQQVLTPMGRATVVGNNLLKKTVLAELESGATVELALSEVTAEAKHPPKQTKQAEV
;
A
#
# COMPACT_ATOMS: atom_id res chain seq x y z
N MET A 1 -2.97 23.69 -19.17
CA MET A 1 -2.23 23.33 -17.95
C MET A 1 -3.22 23.50 -16.82
N ALA A 2 -3.78 22.40 -16.34
CA ALA A 2 -4.52 22.46 -15.08
C ALA A 2 -3.47 22.60 -13.97
N ASP A 3 -3.54 23.67 -13.18
CA ASP A 3 -2.76 23.71 -11.94
C ASP A 3 -3.34 22.61 -11.04
N ILE A 4 -2.51 21.66 -10.62
CA ILE A 4 -2.93 20.52 -9.80
C ILE A 4 -2.14 20.55 -8.50
N VAL A 5 -2.83 20.34 -7.39
CA VAL A 5 -2.21 20.29 -6.06
C VAL A 5 -2.45 18.93 -5.43
N GLY A 6 -1.36 18.33 -4.94
CA GLY A 6 -1.41 17.07 -4.21
C GLY A 6 -1.58 17.32 -2.72
N ILE A 7 -2.71 16.89 -2.17
CA ILE A 7 -3.10 17.07 -0.77
C ILE A 7 -3.13 15.72 -0.07
N ARG A 8 -2.67 15.71 1.18
CA ARG A 8 -2.75 14.56 2.06
C ARG A 8 -3.43 14.97 3.36
N PHE A 9 -4.29 14.11 3.89
CA PHE A 9 -5.10 14.40 5.09
C PHE A 9 -4.48 13.87 6.39
N LYS A 10 -3.67 12.81 6.30
CA LYS A 10 -3.02 12.16 7.44
C LYS A 10 -1.56 11.96 7.16
N ARG A 11 -0.72 12.16 8.19
CA ARG A 11 0.76 12.12 8.15
C ARG A 11 1.31 11.09 7.15
N THR A 12 0.73 9.89 7.17
CA THR A 12 0.92 8.83 6.18
C THR A 12 -0.40 8.49 5.49
N GLY A 13 -0.44 8.53 4.15
CA GLY A 13 -1.69 8.35 3.41
C GLY A 13 -1.58 8.57 1.90
N LYS A 14 -2.65 8.20 1.18
CA LYS A 14 -2.80 8.47 -0.25
C LYS A 14 -2.81 9.99 -0.46
N VAL A 15 -2.07 10.43 -1.48
CA VAL A 15 -2.15 11.81 -1.96
C VAL A 15 -3.34 11.89 -2.90
N TYR A 16 -4.22 12.85 -2.63
CA TYR A 16 -5.38 13.15 -3.45
C TYR A 16 -5.09 14.44 -4.21
N TYR A 17 -5.53 14.50 -5.46
CA TYR A 17 -5.31 15.65 -6.32
C TYR A 17 -6.55 16.55 -6.30
N PHE A 18 -6.31 17.86 -6.16
CA PHE A 18 -7.35 18.89 -6.10
C PHE A 18 -6.98 20.06 -7.02
N ASP A 19 -8.00 20.80 -7.43
CA ASP A 19 -7.88 22.04 -8.18
C ASP A 19 -7.63 23.21 -7.20
N PRO A 20 -6.52 23.95 -7.32
CA PRO A 20 -6.18 25.08 -6.47
C PRO A 20 -7.07 26.30 -6.63
N THR A 21 -7.96 26.34 -7.63
CA THR A 21 -8.93 27.44 -7.82
C THR A 21 -8.28 28.83 -7.85
N GLY A 22 -7.04 28.92 -8.34
CA GLY A 22 -6.25 30.15 -8.40
C GLY A 22 -5.58 30.58 -7.08
N ILE A 23 -5.60 29.73 -6.06
CA ILE A 23 -4.94 29.97 -4.77
C ILE A 23 -3.46 29.59 -4.86
N GLU A 24 -2.57 30.52 -4.49
CA GLU A 24 -1.14 30.23 -4.37
C GLU A 24 -0.86 29.40 -3.11
N LEU A 25 -0.42 28.17 -3.31
CA LEU A 25 -0.16 27.19 -2.24
C LEU A 25 1.29 26.72 -2.29
N GLU A 26 1.93 26.65 -1.14
CA GLU A 26 3.28 26.09 -0.99
C GLU A 26 3.25 24.71 -0.33
N VAL A 27 4.35 23.95 -0.46
CA VAL A 27 4.48 22.66 0.23
C VAL A 27 4.44 22.89 1.73
N ASN A 28 3.66 22.06 2.44
CA ASN A 28 3.31 22.15 3.86
C ASN A 28 2.24 23.18 4.24
N ASP A 29 1.67 23.93 3.29
CA ASP A 29 0.49 24.75 3.58
C ASP A 29 -0.68 23.86 4.03
N ARG A 30 -1.42 24.33 5.04
CA ARG A 30 -2.68 23.72 5.46
C ARG A 30 -3.83 24.32 4.67
N VAL A 31 -4.71 23.48 4.17
CA VAL A 31 -5.82 23.88 3.29
C VAL A 31 -7.10 23.15 3.69
N VAL A 32 -8.23 23.82 3.50
CA VAL A 32 -9.55 23.22 3.68
C VAL A 32 -10.08 22.83 2.31
N VAL A 33 -10.43 21.55 2.15
CA VAL A 33 -10.94 21.00 0.90
C VAL A 33 -12.30 20.37 1.08
N ARG A 34 -13.10 20.36 0.00
CA ARG A 34 -14.41 19.72 0.00
C ARG A 34 -14.26 18.27 -0.43
N THR A 35 -14.35 17.33 0.51
CA THR A 35 -14.42 15.90 0.20
C THR A 35 -15.88 15.47 0.01
N THR A 36 -16.12 14.19 -0.33
CA THR A 36 -17.49 13.62 -0.29
C THR A 36 -18.10 13.62 1.11
N ARG A 37 -17.26 13.83 2.14
CA ARG A 37 -17.57 13.69 3.55
C ARG A 37 -17.78 15.01 4.27
N GLY A 38 -17.61 16.13 3.56
CA GLY A 38 -17.67 17.47 4.12
C GLY A 38 -16.35 18.24 3.91
N PRO A 39 -16.19 19.37 4.59
CA PRO A 39 -14.90 20.06 4.65
C PRO A 39 -13.92 19.22 5.49
N GLU A 40 -12.72 19.02 4.97
CA GLU A 40 -11.62 18.37 5.69
C GLU A 40 -10.36 19.23 5.57
N LEU A 41 -9.56 19.23 6.64
CA LEU A 41 -8.26 19.88 6.67
C LEU A 41 -7.21 18.92 6.11
N GLY A 42 -6.44 19.40 5.14
CA GLY A 42 -5.35 18.66 4.53
C GLY A 42 -4.11 19.53 4.45
N TYR A 43 -3.00 18.91 4.11
CA TYR A 43 -1.73 19.58 3.89
C TYR A 43 -1.21 19.32 2.48
N VAL A 44 -0.61 20.36 1.92
CA VAL A 44 -0.06 20.35 0.57
C VAL A 44 1.26 19.58 0.58
N VAL A 45 1.31 18.50 -0.20
CA VAL A 45 2.53 17.68 -0.40
C VAL A 45 3.16 17.97 -1.76
N ILE A 46 2.34 18.31 -2.77
CA ILE A 46 2.79 18.64 -4.12
C ILE A 46 2.21 20.02 -4.46
N ALA A 47 3.09 20.98 -4.72
CA ALA A 47 2.72 22.35 -5.05
C ALA A 47 2.12 22.43 -6.47
N PRO A 48 1.29 23.45 -6.77
CA PRO A 48 0.77 23.69 -8.11
C PRO A 48 1.92 23.78 -9.12
N LYS A 49 1.70 23.25 -10.34
CA LYS A 49 2.64 23.21 -11.48
C LYS A 49 3.72 22.12 -11.45
N GLN A 50 3.75 21.24 -10.46
CA GLN A 50 4.69 20.10 -10.38
C GLN A 50 4.16 18.78 -10.95
N VAL A 51 2.91 18.75 -11.46
CA VAL A 51 2.25 17.53 -11.93
C VAL A 51 2.04 17.61 -13.45
N VAL A 52 2.43 16.55 -14.16
CA VAL A 52 2.21 16.42 -15.60
C VAL A 52 0.79 15.89 -15.82
N ASP A 53 -0.01 16.59 -16.65
CA ASP A 53 -1.46 16.37 -16.93
C ASP A 53 -1.87 14.92 -17.30
N SER A 54 -0.92 14.02 -17.60
CA SER A 54 -1.17 12.75 -18.31
C SER A 54 -1.81 11.61 -17.49
N GLU A 55 -2.11 11.77 -16.19
CA GLU A 55 -2.60 10.66 -15.36
C GLU A 55 -3.98 10.87 -14.70
N LEU A 56 -4.67 11.99 -14.95
CA LEU A 56 -5.91 12.32 -14.21
C LEU A 56 -7.15 12.20 -15.10
N GLY A 57 -7.86 11.08 -14.95
CA GLY A 57 -9.15 10.83 -15.61
C GLY A 57 -10.39 11.32 -14.84
N GLU A 58 -10.22 11.85 -13.62
CA GLU A 58 -11.33 12.28 -12.75
C GLU A 58 -11.44 13.81 -12.66
N GLN A 59 -12.68 14.32 -12.59
CA GLN A 59 -12.94 15.75 -12.31
C GLN A 59 -12.38 16.11 -10.93
N LEU A 60 -11.36 16.97 -10.90
CA LEU A 60 -10.73 17.43 -9.68
C LEU A 60 -11.71 18.24 -8.84
N LYS A 61 -11.71 18.00 -7.53
CA LYS A 61 -12.50 18.81 -6.60
C LYS A 61 -11.75 20.10 -6.27
N PRO A 62 -12.47 21.20 -6.01
CA PRO A 62 -11.84 22.47 -5.69
C PRO A 62 -11.32 22.52 -4.24
N ILE A 63 -10.21 23.20 -4.06
CA ILE A 63 -9.76 23.71 -2.76
C ILE A 63 -10.66 24.89 -2.37
N ILE A 64 -11.10 24.93 -1.11
CA ILE A 64 -12.00 26.00 -0.64
C ILE A 64 -11.17 27.23 -0.27
N ARG A 65 -10.17 27.05 0.60
CA ARG A 65 -9.32 28.13 1.14
C ARG A 65 -8.08 27.58 1.85
N LYS A 66 -7.12 28.45 2.15
CA LYS A 66 -6.08 28.18 3.16
C LYS A 66 -6.72 28.03 4.53
N ALA A 67 -6.17 27.13 5.34
CA ALA A 67 -6.62 26.95 6.72
C ALA A 67 -6.23 28.18 7.54
N GLU A 68 -7.17 28.64 8.35
CA GLU A 68 -6.98 29.73 9.29
C GLU A 68 -6.47 29.18 10.63
N PRO A 69 -5.85 30.02 11.49
CA PRO A 69 -5.39 29.58 12.81
C PRO A 69 -6.49 28.95 13.66
N ASP A 70 -7.73 29.39 13.49
CA ASP A 70 -8.87 28.85 14.23
C ASP A 70 -9.28 27.45 13.74
N ASP A 71 -9.11 27.12 12.45
CA ASP A 71 -9.32 25.75 11.96
C ASP A 71 -8.32 24.77 12.60
N ILE A 72 -7.07 25.23 12.78
CA ILE A 72 -6.00 24.43 13.39
C ILE A 72 -6.29 24.18 14.88
N LYS A 73 -6.72 25.21 15.60
CA LYS A 73 -7.14 25.06 17.01
C LYS A 73 -8.34 24.11 17.12
N GLN A 74 -9.33 24.28 16.24
CA GLN A 74 -10.51 23.42 16.21
C GLN A 74 -10.13 21.95 15.93
N GLU A 75 -9.22 21.68 14.99
CA GLU A 75 -8.69 20.33 14.76
C GLU A 75 -8.07 19.73 16.03
N GLN A 76 -7.24 20.50 16.75
CA GLN A 76 -6.61 20.05 18.00
C GLN A 76 -7.63 19.76 19.11
N GLU A 77 -8.64 20.63 19.26
CA GLU A 77 -9.72 20.40 20.23
C GLU A 77 -10.55 19.16 19.89
N LEU A 78 -10.82 18.94 18.60
CA LEU A 78 -11.54 17.76 18.12
C LEU A 78 -10.72 16.48 18.28
N GLU A 79 -9.40 16.55 18.09
CA GLU A 79 -8.49 15.42 18.35
C GLU A 79 -8.51 15.05 19.84
N GLN A 80 -8.50 16.02 20.75
CA GLN A 80 -8.62 15.74 22.18
C GLN A 80 -9.97 15.12 22.54
N LYS A 81 -11.07 15.67 22.00
CA LYS A 81 -12.42 15.10 22.17
C LYS A 81 -12.54 13.70 21.60
N SER A 82 -11.83 13.38 20.51
CA SER A 82 -11.89 12.05 19.90
C SER A 82 -11.24 10.99 20.78
N ILE A 83 -10.16 11.34 21.50
CA ILE A 83 -9.52 10.46 22.49
C ILE A 83 -10.48 10.13 23.63
N GLU A 84 -11.18 11.13 24.15
CA GLU A 84 -12.19 10.95 25.21
C GLU A 84 -13.36 10.09 24.73
N ALA A 85 -13.89 10.38 23.53
CA ALA A 85 -14.96 9.61 22.93
C ALA A 85 -14.57 8.15 22.64
N LEU A 86 -13.31 7.90 22.25
CA LEU A 86 -12.77 6.56 22.05
C LEU A 86 -12.72 5.77 23.37
N ALA A 87 -12.26 6.40 24.45
CA ALA A 87 -12.22 5.78 25.76
C ALA A 87 -13.62 5.41 26.26
N GLU A 88 -14.60 6.29 26.08
CA GLU A 88 -15.98 6.00 26.48
C GLU A 88 -16.62 4.90 25.61
N CYS A 89 -16.37 4.93 24.30
CA CYS A 89 -16.81 3.86 23.41
C CYS A 89 -16.21 2.50 23.80
N SER A 90 -14.96 2.47 24.28
CA SER A 90 -14.33 1.24 24.77
C SER A 90 -15.09 0.63 25.95
N LYS A 91 -15.50 1.44 26.92
CA LYS A 91 -16.29 0.97 28.08
C LYS A 91 -17.63 0.39 27.64
N GLN A 92 -18.30 1.03 26.69
CA GLN A 92 -19.59 0.55 26.18
C GLN A 92 -19.44 -0.76 25.39
N VAL A 93 -18.39 -0.88 24.56
CA VAL A 93 -18.07 -2.11 23.83
C VAL A 93 -17.83 -3.28 24.79
N GLU A 94 -17.07 -3.05 25.87
CA GLU A 94 -16.84 -4.05 26.90
C GLU A 94 -18.14 -4.43 27.62
N ARG A 95 -18.94 -3.44 28.03
CA ARG A 95 -20.21 -3.68 28.72
C ARG A 95 -21.23 -4.43 27.87
N LEU A 96 -21.30 -4.12 26.58
CA LEU A 96 -22.18 -4.78 25.61
C LEU A 96 -21.60 -6.10 25.07
N HIS A 97 -20.39 -6.49 25.49
CA HIS A 97 -19.70 -7.72 25.09
C HIS A 97 -19.59 -7.87 23.56
N LEU A 98 -19.35 -6.76 22.85
CA LEU A 98 -19.25 -6.77 21.41
C LEU A 98 -17.88 -7.31 20.97
N PRO A 99 -17.81 -8.33 20.09
CA PRO A 99 -16.54 -8.97 19.69
C PRO A 99 -15.77 -8.14 18.66
N MET A 100 -15.48 -6.89 18.98
CA MET A 100 -14.75 -5.92 18.16
C MET A 100 -13.53 -5.36 18.89
N LYS A 101 -12.55 -4.92 18.10
CA LYS A 101 -11.43 -4.13 18.57
C LYS A 101 -11.55 -2.71 18.04
N LEU A 102 -11.74 -1.75 18.95
CA LEU A 102 -11.69 -0.32 18.61
C LEU A 102 -10.25 0.09 18.28
N LEU A 103 -10.09 0.94 17.28
CA LEU A 103 -8.78 1.36 16.78
C LEU A 103 -8.57 2.87 16.94
N SER A 104 -9.49 3.68 16.41
CA SER A 104 -9.41 5.14 16.51
C SER A 104 -10.79 5.79 16.39
N ALA A 105 -10.89 7.05 16.79
CA ALA A 105 -12.07 7.89 16.59
C ALA A 105 -11.63 9.22 15.95
N GLU A 106 -12.40 9.68 14.96
CA GLU A 106 -12.08 10.90 14.20
C GLU A 106 -13.34 11.74 13.99
N TYR A 107 -13.26 13.01 14.37
CA TYR A 107 -14.26 14.00 14.03
C TYR A 107 -14.01 14.54 12.61
N ASN A 108 -15.09 14.95 11.93
CA ASN A 108 -14.97 15.86 10.80
C ASN A 108 -14.60 17.27 11.26
N LEU A 109 -14.12 18.10 10.33
CA LEU A 109 -13.63 19.44 10.66
C LEU A 109 -14.69 20.30 11.37
N ASP A 110 -15.96 20.17 11.00
CA ASP A 110 -17.09 20.89 11.60
C ASP A 110 -17.64 20.25 12.90
N GLY A 111 -17.08 19.12 13.35
CA GLY A 111 -17.46 18.45 14.60
C GLY A 111 -18.84 17.79 14.60
N SER A 112 -19.60 17.87 13.51
CA SER A 112 -20.97 17.35 13.41
C SER A 112 -21.05 15.81 13.35
N ARG A 113 -19.96 15.14 12.97
CA ARG A 113 -19.88 13.69 12.83
C ARG A 113 -18.61 13.13 13.47
N LEU A 114 -18.78 12.08 14.25
CA LEU A 114 -17.70 11.27 14.80
C LEU A 114 -17.69 9.88 14.14
N THR A 115 -16.55 9.49 13.58
CA THR A 115 -16.35 8.16 12.99
C THR A 115 -15.44 7.32 13.87
N PHE A 116 -15.92 6.18 14.32
CA PHE A 116 -15.12 5.17 15.01
C PHE A 116 -14.64 4.10 14.03
N PHE A 117 -13.34 3.85 14.02
CA PHE A 117 -12.72 2.78 13.26
C PHE A 117 -12.52 1.57 14.15
N PHE A 118 -12.94 0.40 13.68
CA PHE A 118 -12.83 -0.85 14.42
C PHE A 118 -12.47 -2.01 13.49
N SER A 119 -11.88 -3.06 14.06
CA SER A 119 -11.74 -4.36 13.40
C SER A 119 -12.58 -5.43 14.10
N ALA A 120 -13.06 -6.38 13.31
CA ALA A 120 -13.87 -7.49 13.76
C ALA A 120 -13.67 -8.67 12.79
N ALA A 121 -13.63 -9.89 13.32
CA ALA A 121 -13.53 -11.10 12.51
C ALA A 121 -14.86 -11.44 11.83
N GLU A 122 -15.96 -11.21 12.53
CA GLU A 122 -17.32 -11.51 12.09
C GLU A 122 -18.17 -10.25 12.07
N ARG A 123 -19.39 -10.38 11.52
CA ARG A 123 -20.36 -9.29 11.51
C ARG A 123 -20.92 -9.08 12.91
N ILE A 124 -20.93 -7.83 13.36
CA ILE A 124 -21.41 -7.43 14.70
C ILE A 124 -22.69 -6.62 14.55
N ASP A 125 -23.66 -6.87 15.42
CA ASP A 125 -24.79 -5.96 15.61
C ASP A 125 -24.41 -4.89 16.64
N PHE A 126 -24.15 -3.68 16.17
CA PHE A 126 -23.75 -2.54 16.98
C PHE A 126 -24.87 -1.48 17.12
N ARG A 127 -26.13 -1.83 16.82
CA ARG A 127 -27.25 -0.87 16.89
C ARG A 127 -27.45 -0.27 18.26
N GLU A 128 -27.29 -1.07 19.31
CA GLU A 128 -27.40 -0.60 20.70
C GLU A 128 -26.26 0.37 21.05
N LEU A 129 -25.02 0.00 20.71
CA LEU A 129 -23.85 0.88 20.87
C LEU A 129 -24.04 2.23 20.18
N VAL A 130 -24.51 2.25 18.93
CA VAL A 130 -24.75 3.51 18.20
C VAL A 130 -25.78 4.39 18.92
N ARG A 131 -26.85 3.80 19.45
CA ARG A 131 -27.89 4.55 20.18
C ARG A 131 -27.31 5.21 21.43
N GLU A 132 -26.54 4.46 22.21
CA GLU A 132 -25.93 4.99 23.44
C GLU A 132 -24.89 6.07 23.17
N LEU A 133 -24.01 5.85 22.20
CA LEU A 133 -23.00 6.84 21.81
C LEU A 133 -23.64 8.12 21.27
N THR A 134 -24.71 8.00 20.46
CA THR A 134 -25.42 9.16 19.93
C THR A 134 -26.09 9.96 21.06
N ASN A 135 -26.68 9.28 22.04
CA ASN A 135 -27.29 9.94 23.21
C ASN A 135 -26.25 10.64 24.10
N TYR A 136 -25.09 10.01 24.29
CA TYR A 136 -24.02 10.55 25.13
C TYR A 136 -23.30 11.74 24.46
N LEU A 137 -22.85 11.55 23.22
CA LEU A 137 -21.99 12.51 22.53
C LEU A 137 -22.77 13.64 21.85
N LYS A 138 -24.08 13.46 21.60
CA LYS A 138 -24.94 14.44 20.89
C LYS A 138 -24.41 14.84 19.51
N VAL A 139 -23.67 13.95 18.86
CA VAL A 139 -23.16 14.10 17.48
C VAL A 139 -23.58 12.90 16.64
N ARG A 140 -23.52 13.03 15.31
CA ARG A 140 -23.79 11.89 14.43
C ARG A 140 -22.65 10.88 14.54
N VAL A 141 -22.94 9.69 15.05
CA VAL A 141 -21.96 8.61 15.20
C VAL A 141 -21.97 7.68 13.98
N GLU A 142 -20.80 7.40 13.43
CA GLU A 142 -20.60 6.42 12.36
C GLU A 142 -19.57 5.37 12.82
N LEU A 143 -19.86 4.09 12.57
CA LEU A 143 -18.95 2.98 12.86
C LEU A 143 -18.45 2.41 11.55
N ARG A 144 -17.13 2.34 11.39
CA ARG A 144 -16.48 1.84 10.17
C ARG A 144 -15.57 0.67 10.48
N GLN A 145 -15.91 -0.47 9.92
CA GLN A 145 -15.05 -1.65 9.94
C GLN A 145 -13.86 -1.43 8.99
N VAL A 146 -12.65 -1.69 9.48
CA VAL A 146 -11.43 -1.69 8.67
C VAL A 146 -10.93 -3.12 8.48
N GLY A 147 -10.31 -3.37 7.32
CA GLY A 147 -9.67 -4.65 7.05
C GLY A 147 -8.40 -4.84 7.88
N PRO A 148 -7.86 -6.07 7.97
CA PRO A 148 -6.69 -6.38 8.81
C PRO A 148 -5.43 -5.62 8.38
N ARG A 149 -5.29 -5.31 7.08
CA ARG A 149 -4.18 -4.50 6.57
C ARG A 149 -4.28 -3.04 7.01
N ASP A 150 -5.49 -2.48 6.94
CA ASP A 150 -5.73 -1.10 7.36
C ASP A 150 -5.63 -0.95 8.88
N GLU A 151 -6.05 -1.96 9.65
CA GLU A 151 -5.75 -2.05 11.08
C GLU A 151 -4.24 -1.95 11.32
N THR A 152 -3.45 -2.78 10.64
CA THR A 152 -1.99 -2.77 10.82
C THR A 152 -1.38 -1.44 10.38
N LYS A 153 -1.96 -0.78 9.37
CA LYS A 153 -1.54 0.55 8.90
C LYS A 153 -1.81 1.63 9.96
N LEU A 154 -2.98 1.58 10.62
CA LEU A 154 -3.37 2.53 11.67
C LEU A 154 -2.51 2.35 12.93
N VAL A 155 -2.28 1.10 13.34
CA VAL A 155 -1.43 0.79 14.50
C VAL A 155 0.05 1.06 14.20
N GLY A 156 0.47 0.87 12.95
CA GLY A 156 1.87 0.96 12.55
C GLY A 156 2.67 -0.29 12.92
N GLY A 157 3.96 -0.26 12.62
CA GLY A 157 4.89 -1.36 12.95
C GLY A 157 6.03 -1.51 11.96
N PHE A 158 6.76 -2.61 12.09
CA PHE A 158 7.88 -2.97 11.23
C PHE A 158 7.60 -4.29 10.51
N GLY A 159 7.94 -4.32 9.22
CA GLY A 159 7.92 -5.54 8.44
C GLY A 159 9.04 -6.49 8.83
N ARG A 160 8.98 -7.72 8.32
CA ARG A 160 10.01 -8.75 8.57
C ARG A 160 11.38 -8.37 8.00
N CYS A 161 11.41 -7.42 7.07
CA CYS A 161 12.63 -6.81 6.54
C CYS A 161 13.25 -5.75 7.49
N GLY A 162 12.66 -5.51 8.67
CA GLY A 162 13.14 -4.51 9.63
C GLY A 162 12.77 -3.06 9.28
N ARG A 163 12.09 -2.82 8.16
CA ARG A 163 11.65 -1.49 7.72
C ARG A 163 10.22 -1.19 8.20
N PRO A 164 9.82 0.09 8.29
CA PRO A 164 8.42 0.46 8.52
C PRO A 164 7.50 -0.19 7.49
N LEU A 165 6.26 -0.52 7.88
CA LEU A 165 5.29 -1.17 7.00
C LEU A 165 5.10 -0.40 5.68
N CYS A 166 5.23 -1.09 4.55
CA CYS A 166 5.05 -0.49 3.22
C CYS A 166 3.68 0.18 3.05
N CYS A 167 2.63 -0.41 3.63
CA CYS A 167 1.27 0.14 3.60
C CYS A 167 1.11 1.47 4.35
N GLY A 168 2.01 1.76 5.29
CA GLY A 168 2.09 3.00 6.03
C GLY A 168 3.16 3.96 5.51
N SER A 169 3.92 3.61 4.48
CA SER A 169 4.95 4.50 3.91
C SER A 169 4.65 4.86 2.46
N PHE A 170 5.09 4.06 1.49
CA PHE A 170 5.00 4.40 0.06
C PHE A 170 3.90 3.63 -0.67
N LEU A 171 3.56 2.41 -0.24
CA LEU A 171 2.65 1.55 -0.98
C LEU A 171 1.21 1.81 -0.52
N THR A 172 0.51 2.70 -1.21
CA THR A 172 -0.87 3.09 -0.86
C THR A 172 -1.93 2.34 -1.65
N GLU A 173 -1.57 1.84 -2.83
CA GLU A 173 -2.41 1.01 -3.69
C GLU A 173 -1.84 -0.40 -3.78
N PHE A 174 -2.73 -1.39 -3.83
CA PHE A 174 -2.33 -2.79 -3.72
C PHE A 174 -2.94 -3.61 -4.85
N ALA A 175 -2.06 -4.13 -5.70
CA ALA A 175 -2.42 -5.20 -6.62
C ALA A 175 -2.80 -6.48 -5.85
N PRO A 176 -3.70 -7.32 -6.41
CA PRO A 176 -4.00 -8.62 -5.85
C PRO A 176 -2.74 -9.49 -5.83
N VAL A 177 -2.46 -10.09 -4.66
CA VAL A 177 -1.29 -10.96 -4.47
C VAL A 177 -1.73 -12.41 -4.45
N SER A 178 -1.00 -13.27 -5.15
CA SER A 178 -1.27 -14.71 -5.21
C SER A 178 -0.11 -15.54 -4.68
N ILE A 179 -0.40 -16.78 -4.25
CA ILE A 179 0.63 -17.75 -3.81
C ILE A 179 1.61 -18.08 -4.96
N ARG A 180 1.17 -17.97 -6.21
CA ARG A 180 2.01 -18.18 -7.39
C ARG A 180 3.19 -17.20 -7.41
N MET A 181 2.98 -15.93 -7.04
CA MET A 181 4.05 -14.93 -6.96
C MET A 181 5.14 -15.35 -5.96
N ALA A 182 4.76 -15.92 -4.81
CA ALA A 182 5.73 -16.45 -3.85
C ALA A 182 6.55 -17.62 -4.42
N LYS A 183 5.92 -18.53 -5.18
CA LYS A 183 6.64 -19.61 -5.88
C LYS A 183 7.63 -19.05 -6.91
N GLU A 184 7.19 -18.05 -7.67
CA GLU A 184 8.03 -17.41 -8.69
C GLU A 184 9.24 -16.71 -8.08
N GLN A 185 9.12 -16.19 -6.86
CA GLN A 185 10.24 -15.58 -6.13
C GLN A 185 11.05 -16.60 -5.31
N ASN A 186 10.83 -17.91 -5.52
CA ASN A 186 11.49 -19.01 -4.80
C ASN A 186 11.36 -18.93 -3.27
N LEU A 187 10.25 -18.37 -2.77
CA LEU A 187 9.97 -18.32 -1.34
C LEU A 187 9.31 -19.61 -0.86
N PRO A 188 9.64 -20.10 0.35
CA PRO A 188 9.01 -21.27 0.92
C PRO A 188 7.53 -21.00 1.19
N LEU A 189 6.66 -21.94 0.83
CA LEU A 189 5.19 -21.82 0.93
C LEU A 189 4.63 -21.92 2.34
N ASN A 190 5.47 -21.71 3.36
CA ASN A 190 5.02 -21.66 4.74
C ASN A 190 4.32 -20.31 4.99
N PRO A 191 3.07 -20.28 5.51
CA PRO A 191 2.34 -19.05 5.81
C PRO A 191 3.17 -18.03 6.63
N MET A 192 3.96 -18.49 7.61
CA MET A 192 4.81 -17.59 8.41
C MET A 192 5.89 -16.88 7.58
N LYS A 193 6.26 -17.46 6.43
CA LYS A 193 7.30 -16.93 5.54
C LYS A 193 6.72 -16.01 4.45
N ILE A 194 5.47 -16.20 4.05
CA ILE A 194 4.83 -15.47 2.93
C ILE A 194 3.75 -14.47 3.37
N SER A 195 3.30 -14.52 4.62
CA SER A 195 2.35 -13.58 5.19
C SER A 195 3.05 -12.37 5.80
N GLY A 196 2.44 -11.21 5.63
CA GLY A 196 2.83 -9.97 6.30
C GLY A 196 2.27 -9.90 7.72
N VAL A 197 2.64 -8.84 8.44
CA VAL A 197 2.18 -8.57 9.83
C VAL A 197 0.66 -8.52 9.92
N CYS A 198 -0.02 -8.06 8.87
CA CYS A 198 -1.48 -8.04 8.76
C CYS A 198 -2.15 -9.41 8.57
N GLY A 199 -1.41 -10.53 8.63
CA GLY A 199 -1.93 -11.89 8.45
C GLY A 199 -2.28 -12.28 7.01
N ARG A 200 -2.32 -11.32 6.06
CA ARG A 200 -2.48 -11.59 4.62
C ARG A 200 -1.13 -11.77 3.92
N LEU A 201 -1.14 -12.27 2.68
CA LEU A 201 0.05 -12.35 1.83
C LEU A 201 0.78 -11.00 1.74
N MET A 202 2.11 -11.06 1.75
CA MET A 202 2.97 -9.87 1.69
C MET A 202 2.71 -9.07 0.41
N CYS A 203 2.46 -7.77 0.56
CA CYS A 203 2.29 -6.85 -0.57
C CYS A 203 3.56 -6.69 -1.41
N CYS A 204 4.75 -6.89 -0.82
CA CYS A 204 6.03 -6.88 -1.53
C CYS A 204 6.08 -7.93 -2.65
N LEU A 205 5.39 -9.07 -2.49
CA LEU A 205 5.34 -10.10 -3.53
C LEU A 205 4.74 -9.56 -4.83
N GLY A 206 3.66 -8.77 -4.74
CA GLY A 206 3.06 -8.14 -5.90
C GLY A 206 3.92 -6.99 -6.43
N TYR A 207 4.42 -6.14 -5.53
CA TYR A 207 5.23 -4.96 -5.89
C TYR A 207 6.51 -5.33 -6.64
N GLU A 208 7.20 -6.39 -6.23
CA GLU A 208 8.46 -6.81 -6.84
C GLU A 208 8.26 -7.76 -8.05
N CYS A 209 7.04 -8.25 -8.27
CA CYS A 209 6.78 -9.35 -9.22
C CYS A 209 7.25 -9.03 -10.64
N GLU A 210 6.95 -7.84 -11.14
CA GLU A 210 7.32 -7.41 -12.49
C GLU A 210 8.83 -7.36 -12.68
N LEU A 211 9.55 -6.86 -11.67
CA LEU A 211 11.01 -6.83 -11.67
C LEU A 211 11.61 -8.25 -11.65
N TYR A 212 11.01 -9.16 -10.88
CA TYR A 212 11.41 -10.56 -10.86
C TYR A 212 11.21 -11.26 -12.22
N HIS A 213 10.14 -10.93 -12.94
CA HIS A 213 9.91 -11.45 -14.31
C HIS A 213 10.97 -10.91 -15.28
N ALA A 214 11.21 -9.60 -15.29
CA ALA A 214 12.23 -8.99 -16.15
C ALA A 214 13.63 -9.58 -15.89
N MET A 215 14.03 -9.71 -14.62
CA MET A 215 15.31 -10.33 -14.25
C MET A 215 15.41 -11.80 -14.64
N ARG A 216 14.29 -12.53 -14.64
CA ARG A 216 14.27 -13.94 -15.07
C ARG A 216 14.41 -14.06 -16.57
N ASP A 217 13.81 -13.17 -17.32
CA ASP A 217 13.89 -13.17 -18.79
C ASP A 217 15.29 -12.78 -19.29
N GLU A 218 16.04 -11.98 -18.52
CA GLU A 218 17.46 -11.70 -18.78
C GLU A 218 18.38 -12.91 -18.55
N LEU A 219 18.03 -13.82 -17.64
CA LEU A 219 18.89 -14.94 -17.25
C LEU A 219 18.65 -16.20 -18.10
N PRO A 220 19.70 -16.98 -18.41
CA PRO A 220 19.55 -18.26 -19.12
C PRO A 220 18.73 -19.26 -18.29
N LYS A 221 17.93 -20.10 -18.96
CA LYS A 221 17.04 -21.05 -18.26
C LYS A 221 17.85 -22.18 -17.61
N LYS A 222 17.34 -22.71 -16.49
CA LYS A 222 17.89 -23.94 -15.88
C LYS A 222 17.91 -25.07 -16.93
N GLY A 223 19.05 -25.73 -17.08
CA GLY A 223 19.31 -26.77 -18.07
C GLY A 223 19.83 -26.26 -19.42
N GLN A 224 19.95 -24.95 -19.63
CA GLN A 224 20.53 -24.40 -20.85
C GLN A 224 22.06 -24.56 -20.85
N GLN A 225 22.65 -24.88 -22.00
CA GLN A 225 24.10 -24.85 -22.19
C GLN A 225 24.56 -23.42 -22.44
N VAL A 226 25.59 -23.01 -21.71
CA VAL A 226 26.18 -21.68 -21.78
C VAL A 226 27.69 -21.78 -21.94
N LEU A 227 28.27 -20.81 -22.65
CA LEU A 227 29.71 -20.68 -22.78
C LEU A 227 30.23 -19.81 -21.63
N THR A 228 31.21 -20.32 -20.91
CA THR A 228 31.89 -19.64 -19.82
C THR A 228 33.38 -19.49 -20.14
N PRO A 229 34.14 -18.63 -19.46
CA PRO A 229 35.59 -18.51 -19.66
C PRO A 229 36.35 -19.83 -19.44
N MET A 230 35.75 -20.77 -18.71
CA MET A 230 36.32 -22.08 -18.37
C MET A 230 35.84 -23.21 -19.30
N GLY A 231 35.04 -22.90 -20.33
CA GLY A 231 34.49 -23.86 -21.28
C GLY A 231 32.96 -23.94 -21.26
N ARG A 232 32.40 -24.99 -21.86
CA ARG A 232 30.95 -25.23 -21.86
C ARG A 232 30.47 -25.66 -20.48
N ALA A 233 29.36 -25.09 -20.05
CA ALA A 233 28.73 -25.41 -18.78
C ALA A 233 27.21 -25.51 -18.93
N THR A 234 26.56 -26.29 -18.06
CA THR A 234 25.10 -26.40 -17.99
C THR A 234 24.57 -25.63 -16.79
N VAL A 235 23.54 -24.81 -16.99
CA VAL A 235 22.95 -24.01 -15.90
C VAL A 235 22.17 -24.91 -14.93
N VAL A 236 22.62 -25.03 -13.69
CA VAL A 236 21.96 -25.80 -12.62
C VAL A 236 21.03 -24.91 -11.81
N GLY A 237 21.41 -23.64 -11.63
CA GLY A 237 20.66 -22.70 -10.82
C GLY A 237 20.93 -21.25 -11.20
N ASN A 238 20.03 -20.38 -10.76
CA ASN A 238 20.10 -18.94 -11.04
C ASN A 238 19.84 -18.19 -9.76
N ASN A 239 20.67 -17.20 -9.47
CA ASN A 239 20.47 -16.27 -8.39
C ASN A 239 20.04 -14.91 -8.97
N LEU A 240 18.73 -14.68 -8.96
CA LEU A 240 18.10 -13.50 -9.58
C LEU A 240 18.63 -12.19 -8.99
N LEU A 241 18.77 -12.12 -7.66
CA LEU A 241 19.16 -10.89 -6.96
C LEU A 241 20.63 -10.53 -7.18
N LYS A 242 21.52 -11.54 -7.27
CA LYS A 242 22.94 -11.33 -7.56
C LYS A 242 23.26 -11.23 -9.05
N LYS A 243 22.29 -11.51 -9.92
CA LYS A 243 22.50 -11.72 -11.37
C LYS A 243 23.63 -12.71 -11.66
N THR A 244 23.74 -13.77 -10.85
CA THR A 244 24.71 -14.85 -11.02
C THR A 244 24.03 -16.15 -11.47
N VAL A 245 24.79 -16.95 -12.22
CA VAL A 245 24.37 -18.24 -12.75
C VAL A 245 25.26 -19.31 -12.14
N LEU A 246 24.66 -20.33 -11.54
CA LEU A 246 25.34 -21.54 -11.10
C LEU A 246 25.40 -22.49 -12.29
N ALA A 247 26.60 -22.67 -12.82
CA ALA A 247 26.84 -23.52 -13.98
C ALA A 247 27.75 -24.71 -13.60
N GLU A 248 27.40 -25.89 -14.06
CA GLU A 248 28.18 -27.12 -13.90
C GLU A 248 29.01 -27.34 -15.16
N LEU A 249 30.34 -27.36 -15.00
CA LEU A 249 31.28 -27.61 -16.08
C LEU A 249 31.30 -29.11 -16.43
N GLU A 250 31.78 -29.47 -17.62
CA GLU A 250 31.96 -30.88 -18.01
C GLU A 250 32.89 -31.68 -17.06
N SER A 251 33.73 -30.97 -16.28
CA SER A 251 34.58 -31.54 -15.23
C SER A 251 33.84 -31.91 -13.93
N GLY A 252 32.53 -31.64 -13.83
CA GLY A 252 31.71 -31.88 -12.63
C GLY A 252 31.85 -30.80 -11.54
N ALA A 253 32.65 -29.76 -11.78
CA ALA A 253 32.75 -28.61 -10.87
C ALA A 253 31.58 -27.64 -11.07
N THR A 254 30.92 -27.26 -9.98
CA THR A 254 29.89 -26.19 -9.98
C THR A 254 30.54 -24.84 -9.70
N VAL A 255 30.37 -23.88 -10.60
CA VAL A 255 30.90 -22.52 -10.48
C VAL A 255 29.76 -21.49 -10.50
N GLU A 256 29.88 -20.44 -9.69
CA GLU A 256 28.98 -19.29 -9.70
C GLU A 256 29.62 -18.18 -10.54
N LEU A 257 29.01 -17.81 -11.66
CA LEU A 257 29.52 -16.82 -12.62
C LEU A 257 28.55 -15.65 -12.78
N ALA A 258 29.07 -14.45 -13.02
CA ALA A 258 28.23 -13.28 -13.30
C ALA A 258 27.64 -13.35 -14.72
N LEU A 259 26.43 -12.80 -14.93
CA LEU A 259 25.78 -12.80 -16.24
C LEU A 259 26.66 -12.20 -17.36
N SER A 260 27.52 -11.23 -17.05
CA SER A 260 28.44 -10.60 -18.00
C SER A 260 29.51 -11.55 -18.54
N GLU A 261 29.83 -12.61 -17.82
CA GLU A 261 30.86 -13.58 -18.17
C GLU A 261 30.29 -14.80 -18.91
N VAL A 262 28.96 -14.87 -19.04
CA VAL A 262 28.24 -16.02 -19.57
C VAL A 262 27.60 -15.63 -20.89
N THR A 263 28.02 -16.28 -21.97
CA THR A 263 27.36 -16.13 -23.28
C THR A 263 26.46 -17.33 -23.51
N ALA A 264 25.16 -17.11 -23.64
CA ALA A 264 24.25 -18.20 -24.00
C ALA A 264 24.57 -18.68 -25.42
N GLU A 265 24.91 -19.96 -25.59
CA GLU A 265 24.93 -20.56 -26.94
C GLU A 265 23.46 -20.57 -27.42
N ALA A 266 23.12 -19.62 -28.29
CA ALA A 266 21.83 -19.62 -28.95
C ALA A 266 21.74 -20.82 -29.88
N LYS A 267 20.89 -21.80 -29.57
CA LYS A 267 20.43 -22.79 -30.56
C LYS A 267 18.91 -22.68 -30.80
N HIS A 268 18.61 -21.80 -31.76
CA HIS A 268 17.70 -21.98 -32.91
C HIS A 268 16.15 -21.95 -32.73
N PRO A 269 15.41 -21.71 -33.85
CA PRO A 269 14.69 -20.50 -34.27
C PRO A 269 13.24 -20.41 -33.70
N PRO A 270 12.46 -19.34 -33.99
CA PRO A 270 11.04 -19.27 -33.63
C PRO A 270 10.28 -20.52 -34.11
N LYS A 271 9.49 -21.12 -33.20
CA LYS A 271 8.49 -22.13 -33.58
C LYS A 271 7.58 -21.50 -34.63
N GLN A 272 7.64 -22.00 -35.86
CA GLN A 272 6.60 -21.73 -36.86
C GLN A 272 5.27 -22.16 -36.26
N THR A 273 4.41 -21.18 -36.05
CA THR A 273 2.98 -21.35 -35.81
C THR A 273 2.42 -22.15 -36.99
N LYS A 274 2.10 -23.43 -36.77
CA LYS A 274 1.17 -24.13 -37.67
C LYS A 274 -0.18 -23.43 -37.53
N GLN A 275 -0.51 -22.58 -38.50
CA GLN A 275 -1.89 -22.34 -38.87
C GLN A 275 -2.50 -23.71 -39.20
N ALA A 276 -3.44 -24.15 -38.39
CA ALA A 276 -4.43 -25.13 -38.80
C ALA A 276 -5.70 -24.34 -39.12
N GLU A 277 -5.84 -23.99 -40.39
CA GLU A 277 -7.14 -23.79 -41.00
C GLU A 277 -7.84 -25.16 -41.07
N VAL A 278 -9.06 -25.19 -40.53
CA VAL A 278 -10.33 -25.79 -41.00
C VAL A 278 -11.14 -26.23 -39.79
#